data_AF-A0A8H7DHT6-F1
#
_entry.id   AF-A0A8H7DHT6-F1
#
_cell.length_a   1.000
_cell.length_b   1.000
_cell.length_c   1.000
_cell.angle_alpha   90.00
_cell.angle_beta   90.00
_cell.angle_gamma   90.00
#
_symmetry.space_group_name_H-M   'P 1'
#
loop_
_entity.id
_entity.type
_entity.pdbx_description
1 polymer ?
#
loop_
_entity_poly.entity_id
_entity_poly.type
_entity_poly.pdbx_seq_one_letter_code
_entity_poly.pdbx_strand_id
1 'polypeptide(L)'
;MTAQEITAFNEIFNLIFDSMSEKAGDSGRDSSVNIGGTAMGDLFGTIRRHSKRMKWTAQSDEELDRKKDEMDRCNSDRQLLDWAMREVFGESQRYEQEFNKARAEKDDGAELPMIQPATYPHLIALLMKTFRDKYRDPHLALSMFDYARHLSIASYVFGCSTSAYNELIATKWTCFRDLKGVHDALDEMYVNGVDIDNRTKELAEKVRQEVGDRNLWMEEDQLGASGVWEMLNNVERLVNQKVVTNRKRPAAAEKKKVLWNDWRALEHADDIDPNWEFDKW
;
A
#
# COMPACT_ATOMS: atom_id res chain seq x y z
N MET A 1 11.10 6.29 -17.83
CA MET A 1 9.72 5.99 -18.24
C MET A 1 9.76 5.27 -19.57
N THR A 2 9.27 4.05 -19.61
CA THR A 2 9.23 3.25 -20.84
C THR A 2 8.02 3.63 -21.70
N ALA A 3 8.11 3.47 -23.01
CA ALA A 3 7.01 3.77 -23.93
C ALA A 3 5.72 2.98 -23.60
N GLN A 4 5.86 1.86 -22.90
CA GLN A 4 4.76 1.01 -22.45
C GLN A 4 4.03 1.56 -21.22
N GLU A 5 4.75 2.28 -20.33
CA GLU A 5 4.12 3.04 -19.25
C GLU A 5 3.25 4.16 -19.81
N ILE A 6 3.69 4.84 -20.87
CA ILE A 6 2.91 5.90 -21.53
C ILE A 6 1.62 5.35 -22.14
N THR A 7 1.64 4.15 -22.72
CA THR A 7 0.42 3.49 -23.22
C THR A 7 -0.53 3.08 -22.10
N ALA A 8 -0.02 2.54 -20.98
CA ALA A 8 -0.87 2.22 -19.83
C ALA A 8 -1.49 3.49 -19.22
N PHE A 9 -0.73 4.58 -19.12
CA PHE A 9 -1.26 5.88 -18.71
C PHE A 9 -2.30 6.44 -19.69
N ASN A 10 -2.10 6.27 -21.01
CA ASN A 10 -3.06 6.72 -22.03
C ASN A 10 -4.34 5.88 -22.05
N GLU A 11 -4.25 4.57 -21.82
CA GLU A 11 -5.42 3.70 -21.67
C GLU A 11 -6.24 4.09 -20.43
N ILE A 12 -5.56 4.40 -19.31
CA ILE A 12 -6.19 4.95 -18.11
C ILE A 12 -6.84 6.30 -18.40
N PHE A 13 -6.19 7.17 -19.17
CA PHE A 13 -6.70 8.49 -19.52
C PHE A 13 -7.95 8.42 -20.42
N ASN A 14 -7.95 7.51 -21.39
CA ASN A 14 -9.06 7.33 -22.32
C ASN A 14 -10.27 6.67 -21.63
N LEU A 15 -10.04 5.68 -20.76
CA LEU A 15 -11.09 5.08 -19.92
C LEU A 15 -11.76 6.13 -19.02
N ILE A 16 -10.98 7.09 -18.51
CA ILE A 16 -11.48 8.21 -17.71
C ILE A 16 -12.31 9.18 -18.56
N PHE A 17 -11.86 9.52 -19.77
CA PHE A 17 -12.57 10.46 -20.65
C PHE A 17 -13.87 9.88 -21.22
N ASP A 18 -13.88 8.60 -21.58
CA ASP A 18 -15.09 7.91 -22.04
C ASP A 18 -16.13 7.81 -20.91
N SER A 19 -15.71 7.58 -19.67
CA SER A 19 -16.60 7.60 -18.50
C SER A 19 -17.16 8.99 -18.17
N MET A 20 -16.47 10.07 -18.58
CA MET A 20 -16.94 11.46 -18.43
C MET A 20 -17.85 11.89 -19.58
N SER A 21 -17.59 11.39 -20.80
CA SER A 21 -18.44 11.59 -21.98
C SER A 21 -19.85 11.03 -21.76
N GLU A 22 -19.96 9.83 -21.16
CA GLU A 22 -21.25 9.22 -20.83
C GLU A 22 -22.08 10.00 -19.81
N LYS A 23 -21.44 10.82 -18.95
CA LYS A 23 -22.12 11.66 -17.95
C LYS A 23 -22.52 13.06 -18.45
N ALA A 24 -22.08 13.47 -19.64
CA ALA A 24 -22.42 14.76 -20.21
C ALA A 24 -23.81 14.78 -20.90
N GLY A 25 -24.50 13.64 -20.97
CA GLY A 25 -25.80 13.49 -21.61
C GLY A 25 -27.03 13.79 -20.74
N ASP A 26 -26.87 14.01 -19.42
CA ASP A 26 -28.01 14.18 -18.52
C ASP A 26 -27.92 15.46 -17.65
N SER A 27 -28.90 16.32 -17.89
CA SER A 27 -29.44 17.44 -17.08
C SER A 27 -28.47 18.47 -16.46
N GLY A 28 -28.57 19.70 -17.00
CA GLY A 28 -27.97 20.89 -16.41
C GLY A 28 -28.73 21.45 -15.21
N ARG A 29 -27.96 21.91 -14.21
CA ARG A 29 -28.16 23.15 -13.43
C ARG A 29 -27.03 23.29 -12.39
N ASP A 30 -26.52 24.51 -12.29
CA ASP A 30 -25.53 25.06 -11.34
C ASP A 30 -24.10 24.47 -11.30
N SER A 31 -23.25 25.09 -12.10
CA SER A 31 -21.80 24.89 -12.14
C SER A 31 -21.07 25.71 -11.07
N SER A 32 -20.85 25.12 -9.89
CA SER A 32 -19.60 25.36 -9.15
C SER A 32 -18.66 24.20 -9.44
N VAL A 33 -17.72 24.47 -10.34
CA VAL A 33 -16.84 23.49 -10.98
C VAL A 33 -15.71 23.14 -10.01
N ASN A 34 -15.95 22.17 -9.13
CA ASN A 34 -14.88 21.48 -8.39
C ASN A 34 -14.31 20.36 -9.27
N ILE A 35 -13.49 20.76 -10.25
CA ILE A 35 -12.70 19.86 -11.09
C ILE A 35 -11.49 19.39 -10.26
N GLY A 36 -11.48 18.11 -9.90
CA GLY A 36 -10.31 17.41 -9.37
C GLY A 36 -10.50 16.86 -7.95
N GLY A 37 -10.84 15.57 -7.84
CA GLY A 37 -10.50 14.82 -6.61
C GLY A 37 -11.49 13.78 -6.12
N THR A 38 -12.75 13.75 -6.56
CA THR A 38 -13.78 12.92 -5.93
C THR A 38 -13.67 11.43 -6.25
N ALA A 39 -13.63 11.03 -7.53
CA ALA A 39 -13.63 9.59 -7.87
C ALA A 39 -12.35 8.85 -7.39
N MET A 40 -11.18 9.48 -7.53
CA MET A 40 -9.91 8.91 -7.08
C MET A 40 -9.77 9.00 -5.56
N GLY A 41 -10.20 10.11 -4.96
CA GLY A 41 -10.20 10.31 -3.51
C GLY A 41 -11.13 9.34 -2.78
N ASP A 42 -12.27 8.97 -3.38
CA ASP A 42 -13.19 7.98 -2.82
C ASP A 42 -12.63 6.56 -2.93
N LEU A 43 -11.92 6.22 -4.02
CA LEU A 43 -11.24 4.93 -4.15
C LEU A 43 -10.10 4.79 -3.12
N PHE A 44 -9.19 5.78 -3.05
CA PHE A 44 -8.11 5.79 -2.07
C PHE A 44 -8.63 5.87 -0.63
N GLY A 45 -9.71 6.64 -0.41
CA GLY A 45 -10.39 6.72 0.88
C GLY A 45 -10.98 5.39 1.31
N THR A 46 -11.60 4.66 0.40
CA THR A 46 -12.19 3.34 0.66
C THR A 46 -11.11 2.30 0.91
N ILE A 47 -10.09 2.23 0.05
CA ILE A 47 -8.93 1.32 0.22
C ILE A 47 -8.24 1.56 1.58
N ARG A 48 -8.04 2.82 1.97
CA ARG A 48 -7.41 3.17 3.26
C ARG A 48 -8.30 2.89 4.48
N ARG A 49 -9.62 2.97 4.34
CA ARG A 49 -10.55 2.52 5.41
C ARG A 49 -10.51 1.00 5.52
N HIS A 50 -10.43 0.33 4.39
CA HIS A 50 -10.42 -1.12 4.30
C HIS A 50 -9.13 -1.73 4.88
N SER A 51 -7.96 -1.12 4.62
CA SER A 51 -6.70 -1.53 5.24
C SER A 51 -6.67 -1.38 6.77
N LYS A 52 -7.35 -0.36 7.31
CA LYS A 52 -7.49 -0.19 8.77
C LYS A 52 -8.49 -1.14 9.41
N ARG A 53 -9.43 -1.66 8.63
CA ARG A 53 -10.47 -2.61 9.09
C ARG A 53 -10.03 -4.06 8.97
N MET A 54 -8.89 -4.33 8.36
CA MET A 54 -8.26 -5.64 8.27
C MET A 54 -7.79 -6.09 9.67
N LYS A 55 -8.74 -6.51 10.49
CA LYS A 55 -8.48 -7.11 11.80
C LYS A 55 -8.12 -8.56 11.57
N TRP A 56 -6.93 -8.94 12.01
CA TRP A 56 -6.54 -10.34 12.09
C TRP A 56 -7.53 -11.08 12.97
N THR A 57 -8.21 -12.08 12.41
CA THR A 57 -9.18 -12.92 13.13
C THR A 57 -8.64 -14.34 13.26
N ALA A 58 -9.16 -15.10 14.22
CA ALA A 58 -8.84 -16.53 14.35
C ALA A 58 -9.17 -17.31 13.06
N GLN A 59 -10.23 -16.90 12.35
CA GLN A 59 -10.58 -17.48 11.05
C GLN A 59 -9.52 -17.20 9.98
N SER A 60 -8.97 -15.98 9.93
CA SER A 60 -7.89 -15.65 9.00
C SER A 60 -6.60 -16.43 9.30
N ASP A 61 -6.34 -16.74 10.57
CA ASP A 61 -5.21 -17.56 10.99
C ASP A 61 -5.38 -19.01 10.53
N GLU A 62 -6.55 -19.60 10.77
CA GLU A 62 -6.89 -20.96 10.32
C GLU A 62 -6.87 -21.09 8.79
N GLU A 63 -7.37 -20.08 8.07
CA GLU A 63 -7.30 -20.04 6.60
C GLU A 63 -5.87 -19.95 6.09
N LEU A 64 -5.03 -19.14 6.74
CA LEU A 64 -3.63 -19.01 6.38
C LEU A 64 -2.87 -20.31 6.64
N ASP A 65 -3.13 -20.98 7.77
CA ASP A 65 -2.51 -22.26 8.09
C ASP A 65 -2.98 -23.38 7.16
N ARG A 66 -4.27 -23.43 6.82
CA ARG A 66 -4.78 -24.36 5.80
C ARG A 66 -4.07 -24.17 4.46
N LYS A 67 -3.88 -22.92 4.03
CA LYS A 67 -3.18 -22.62 2.78
C LYS A 67 -1.69 -22.93 2.84
N LYS A 68 -1.03 -22.73 3.99
CA LYS A 68 0.35 -23.20 4.20
C LYS A 68 0.46 -24.70 3.99
N ASP A 69 -0.43 -25.47 4.62
CA ASP A 69 -0.44 -26.93 4.49
C ASP A 69 -0.64 -27.37 3.03
N GLU A 70 -1.51 -26.69 2.27
CA GLU A 70 -1.69 -26.95 0.85
C GLU A 70 -0.44 -26.64 0.03
N MET A 71 0.25 -25.54 0.33
CA MET A 71 1.54 -25.20 -0.30
C MET A 71 2.60 -26.26 0.02
N ASP A 72 2.64 -26.76 1.25
CA ASP A 72 3.61 -27.75 1.68
C ASP A 72 3.40 -29.11 1.01
N ARG A 73 2.14 -29.47 0.72
CA ARG A 73 1.75 -30.66 -0.05
C ARG A 73 2.15 -30.59 -1.53
N CYS A 74 2.46 -29.42 -2.07
CA CYS A 74 2.93 -29.32 -3.44
C CYS A 74 4.33 -29.94 -3.58
N ASN A 75 4.50 -30.84 -4.54
CA ASN A 75 5.76 -31.59 -4.73
C ASN A 75 6.65 -31.02 -5.83
N SER A 76 6.08 -30.16 -6.70
CA SER A 76 6.80 -29.47 -7.78
C SER A 76 6.44 -27.99 -7.80
N ASP A 77 7.39 -27.19 -8.26
CA ASP A 77 7.26 -25.78 -8.61
C ASP A 77 6.03 -25.49 -9.49
N ARG A 78 5.81 -26.28 -10.54
CA ARG A 78 4.63 -26.16 -11.43
C ARG A 78 3.33 -26.37 -10.66
N GLN A 79 3.28 -27.37 -9.77
CA GLN A 79 2.09 -27.63 -8.97
C GLN A 79 1.80 -26.48 -8.01
N LEU A 80 2.84 -25.93 -7.38
CA LEU A 80 2.70 -24.75 -6.51
C LEU A 80 2.26 -23.52 -7.31
N LEU A 81 2.79 -23.34 -8.52
CA LEU A 81 2.40 -22.25 -9.41
C LEU A 81 0.92 -22.35 -9.81
N ASP A 82 0.50 -23.53 -10.28
CA ASP A 82 -0.91 -23.79 -10.64
C ASP A 82 -1.84 -23.55 -9.44
N TRP A 83 -1.40 -23.95 -8.23
CA TRP A 83 -2.11 -23.65 -6.99
C TRP A 83 -2.16 -22.15 -6.69
N ALA A 84 -1.04 -21.43 -6.79
CA ALA A 84 -0.96 -19.99 -6.51
C ALA A 84 -1.87 -19.18 -7.45
N MET A 85 -1.88 -19.52 -8.74
CA MET A 85 -2.75 -18.91 -9.74
C MET A 85 -4.23 -19.08 -9.40
N ARG A 86 -4.62 -20.24 -8.84
CA ARG A 86 -6.00 -20.56 -8.53
C ARG A 86 -6.46 -20.03 -7.17
N GLU A 87 -5.67 -20.23 -6.13
CA GLU A 87 -6.06 -20.05 -4.72
C GLU A 87 -5.58 -18.72 -4.11
N VAL A 88 -4.54 -18.10 -4.68
CA VAL A 88 -4.04 -16.80 -4.20
C VAL A 88 -4.49 -15.70 -5.15
N PHE A 89 -4.13 -15.79 -6.43
CA PHE A 89 -4.45 -14.75 -7.40
C PHE A 89 -5.90 -14.84 -7.91
N GLY A 90 -6.38 -16.06 -8.18
CA GLY A 90 -7.78 -16.28 -8.57
C GLY A 90 -8.77 -15.87 -7.48
N GLU A 91 -8.44 -16.10 -6.22
CA GLU A 91 -9.25 -15.64 -5.09
C GLU A 91 -9.24 -14.11 -4.98
N SER A 92 -8.06 -13.47 -5.05
CA SER A 92 -7.93 -12.00 -5.07
C SER A 92 -8.82 -11.35 -6.14
N GLN A 93 -8.89 -11.93 -7.34
CA GLN A 93 -9.76 -11.43 -8.41
C GLN A 93 -11.25 -11.59 -8.09
N ARG A 94 -11.65 -12.67 -7.40
CA ARG A 94 -13.05 -12.89 -7.01
C ARG A 94 -13.52 -11.85 -6.00
N TYR A 95 -12.72 -11.58 -4.96
CA TYR A 95 -13.03 -10.53 -3.98
C TYR A 95 -13.15 -9.15 -4.64
N GLU A 96 -12.28 -8.85 -5.61
CA GLU A 96 -12.35 -7.59 -6.35
C GLU A 96 -13.59 -7.52 -7.25
N GLN A 97 -13.98 -8.61 -7.91
CA GLN A 97 -15.20 -8.68 -8.71
C GLN A 97 -16.45 -8.52 -7.83
N GLU A 98 -16.49 -9.16 -6.67
CA GLU A 98 -17.58 -9.03 -5.69
C GLU A 98 -17.68 -7.60 -5.16
N PHE A 99 -16.54 -6.99 -4.83
CA PHE A 99 -16.49 -5.59 -4.43
C PHE A 99 -16.99 -4.64 -5.52
N ASN A 100 -16.58 -4.85 -6.78
CA ASN A 100 -17.02 -4.03 -7.91
C ASN A 100 -18.52 -4.19 -8.19
N LYS A 101 -19.06 -5.41 -8.06
CA LYS A 101 -20.50 -5.68 -8.18
C LYS A 101 -21.30 -4.98 -7.08
N ALA A 102 -20.90 -5.17 -5.82
CA ALA A 102 -21.53 -4.52 -4.68
C ALA A 102 -21.48 -2.98 -4.79
N ARG A 103 -20.39 -2.43 -5.35
CA ARG A 103 -20.28 -0.99 -5.60
C ARG A 103 -21.18 -0.51 -6.73
N ALA A 104 -21.37 -1.31 -7.78
CA ALA A 104 -22.24 -0.98 -8.92
C ALA A 104 -23.73 -1.05 -8.54
N GLU A 105 -24.09 -1.98 -7.64
CA GLU A 105 -25.46 -2.20 -7.18
C GLU A 105 -26.00 -1.12 -6.22
N LYS A 106 -25.17 -0.13 -5.83
CA LYS A 106 -25.55 1.12 -5.13
C LYS A 106 -26.72 0.94 -4.14
N ASP A 107 -26.55 0.06 -3.17
CA ASP A 107 -27.40 0.07 -1.98
C ASP A 107 -26.77 1.02 -0.95
N ASP A 108 -27.35 2.21 -0.80
CA ASP A 108 -26.81 3.37 -0.06
C ASP A 108 -26.60 3.13 1.47
N GLY A 109 -26.75 1.89 1.96
CA GLY A 109 -26.53 1.50 3.34
C GLY A 109 -25.85 0.14 3.55
N ALA A 110 -25.54 -0.61 2.49
CA ALA A 110 -24.90 -1.92 2.62
C ALA A 110 -23.40 -1.77 2.89
N GLU A 111 -22.89 -2.49 3.90
CA GLU A 111 -21.45 -2.51 4.18
C GLU A 111 -20.72 -3.18 3.01
N LEU A 112 -19.82 -2.43 2.35
CA LEU A 112 -19.05 -2.96 1.22
C LEU A 112 -18.22 -4.18 1.66
N PRO A 113 -18.21 -5.26 0.87
CA PRO A 113 -17.45 -6.47 1.18
C PRO A 113 -15.95 -6.20 1.15
N MET A 114 -15.17 -7.14 1.69
CA MET A 114 -13.72 -6.98 1.71
C MET A 114 -13.12 -6.97 0.31
N ILE A 115 -12.26 -5.98 0.01
CA ILE A 115 -11.61 -5.88 -1.32
C ILE A 115 -10.60 -7.02 -1.53
N GLN A 116 -9.90 -7.42 -0.46
CA GLN A 116 -8.87 -8.46 -0.49
C GLN A 116 -8.88 -9.25 0.84
N PRO A 117 -8.53 -10.55 0.81
CA PRO A 117 -8.43 -11.35 2.02
C PRO A 117 -7.21 -10.95 2.85
N ALA A 118 -7.33 -11.04 4.18
CA ALA A 118 -6.27 -10.59 5.09
C ALA A 118 -4.97 -11.43 4.99
N THR A 119 -5.12 -12.65 4.49
CA THR A 119 -4.04 -13.63 4.31
C THR A 119 -3.20 -13.34 3.06
N TYR A 120 -3.71 -12.56 2.11
CA TYR A 120 -3.09 -12.30 0.81
C TYR A 120 -1.63 -11.83 0.86
N PRO A 121 -1.27 -10.74 1.58
CA PRO A 121 0.13 -10.28 1.67
C PRO A 121 1.08 -11.34 2.24
N HIS A 122 0.61 -12.11 3.22
CA HIS A 122 1.40 -13.14 3.88
C HIS A 122 1.63 -14.34 2.94
N LEU A 123 0.62 -14.70 2.15
CA LEU A 123 0.72 -15.76 1.15
C LEU A 123 1.68 -15.39 0.02
N ILE A 124 1.70 -14.14 -0.44
CA ILE A 124 2.69 -13.69 -1.45
C ILE A 124 4.11 -13.83 -0.90
N ALA A 125 4.36 -13.33 0.31
CA ALA A 125 5.68 -13.44 0.92
C ALA A 125 6.09 -14.91 1.09
N LEU A 126 5.18 -15.76 1.56
CA LEU A 126 5.43 -17.18 1.71
C LEU A 126 5.68 -17.87 0.35
N LEU A 127 4.91 -17.54 -0.69
CA LEU A 127 5.11 -18.07 -2.04
C LEU A 127 6.51 -17.75 -2.56
N MET A 128 6.93 -16.49 -2.46
CA MET A 128 8.28 -16.07 -2.88
C MET A 128 9.36 -16.84 -2.11
N LYS A 129 9.20 -16.96 -0.79
CA LYS A 129 10.11 -17.72 0.07
C LYS A 129 10.17 -19.20 -0.36
N THR A 130 9.02 -19.83 -0.60
CA THR A 130 8.96 -21.24 -0.96
C THR A 130 9.56 -21.51 -2.34
N PHE A 131 9.30 -20.65 -3.34
CA PHE A 131 9.95 -20.77 -4.65
C PHE A 131 11.47 -20.64 -4.57
N ARG A 132 11.96 -19.67 -3.78
CA ARG A 132 13.40 -19.48 -3.56
C ARG A 132 14.04 -20.64 -2.78
N ASP A 133 13.46 -21.03 -1.65
CA ASP A 133 14.13 -21.91 -0.68
C ASP A 133 13.85 -23.40 -0.95
N LYS A 134 12.59 -23.77 -1.24
CA LYS A 134 12.17 -25.17 -1.47
C LYS A 134 12.48 -25.63 -2.89
N TYR A 135 12.13 -24.82 -3.89
CA TYR A 135 12.28 -25.19 -5.31
C TYR A 135 13.55 -24.63 -5.96
N ARG A 136 14.28 -23.74 -5.26
CA ARG A 136 15.52 -23.13 -5.76
C ARG A 136 15.35 -22.38 -7.08
N ASP A 137 14.16 -21.82 -7.31
CA ASP A 137 13.85 -21.00 -8.47
C ASP A 137 13.62 -19.54 -8.04
N PRO A 138 14.70 -18.72 -8.01
CA PRO A 138 14.58 -17.31 -7.66
C PRO A 138 13.93 -16.48 -8.77
N HIS A 139 13.95 -16.92 -10.03
CA HIS A 139 13.31 -16.19 -11.12
C HIS A 139 11.80 -16.26 -10.99
N LEU A 140 11.26 -17.45 -10.72
CA LEU A 140 9.84 -17.63 -10.48
C LEU A 140 9.37 -16.86 -9.24
N ALA A 141 10.18 -16.82 -8.18
CA ALA A 141 9.90 -15.99 -7.01
C ALA A 141 9.76 -14.49 -7.36
N LEU A 142 10.64 -13.95 -8.21
CA LEU A 142 10.54 -12.57 -8.70
C LEU A 142 9.30 -12.36 -9.57
N SER A 143 9.01 -13.31 -10.47
CA SER A 143 7.82 -13.26 -11.33
C SER A 143 6.52 -13.29 -10.53
N MET A 144 6.47 -13.98 -9.38
CA MET A 144 5.26 -13.98 -8.52
C MET A 144 4.99 -12.61 -7.93
N PHE A 145 6.04 -11.90 -7.49
CA PHE A 145 5.89 -10.53 -6.99
C PHE A 145 5.47 -9.57 -8.11
N ASP A 146 6.09 -9.70 -9.28
CA ASP A 146 5.76 -8.87 -10.44
C ASP A 146 4.34 -9.13 -10.92
N TYR A 147 3.88 -10.38 -10.90
CA TYR A 147 2.50 -10.72 -11.22
C TYR A 147 1.52 -10.11 -10.21
N ALA A 148 1.80 -10.17 -8.90
CA ALA A 148 0.97 -9.54 -7.88
C ALA A 148 0.86 -8.01 -8.09
N ARG A 149 1.96 -7.36 -8.47
CA ARG A 149 1.97 -5.92 -8.76
C ARG A 149 1.09 -5.55 -9.95
N HIS A 150 1.10 -6.36 -11.01
CA HIS A 150 0.38 -6.07 -12.25
C HIS A 150 -1.03 -6.65 -12.31
N LEU A 151 -1.45 -7.43 -11.30
CA LEU A 151 -2.75 -8.07 -11.28
C LEU A 151 -3.90 -7.06 -11.18
N SER A 152 -3.83 -6.18 -10.19
CA SER A 152 -4.78 -5.09 -9.99
C SER A 152 -4.24 -4.06 -9.00
N ILE A 153 -4.85 -2.87 -8.95
CA ILE A 153 -4.47 -1.82 -8.01
C ILE A 153 -4.67 -2.28 -6.57
N ALA A 154 -5.76 -3.01 -6.29
CA ALA A 154 -6.02 -3.57 -4.98
C ALA A 154 -4.95 -4.62 -4.61
N SER A 155 -4.65 -5.52 -5.53
CA SER A 155 -3.59 -6.53 -5.36
C SER A 155 -2.23 -5.88 -5.11
N TYR A 156 -1.87 -4.79 -5.80
CA TYR A 156 -0.65 -4.04 -5.53
C TYR A 156 -0.64 -3.44 -4.11
N VAL A 157 -1.69 -2.72 -3.73
CA VAL A 157 -1.74 -2.02 -2.42
C VAL A 157 -1.76 -3.01 -1.24
N PHE A 158 -2.49 -4.12 -1.36
CA PHE A 158 -2.61 -5.10 -0.28
C PHE A 158 -1.54 -6.19 -0.34
N GLY A 159 -1.03 -6.52 -1.53
CA GLY A 159 -0.07 -7.60 -1.74
C GLY A 159 1.39 -7.18 -1.58
N CYS A 160 1.76 -5.97 -2.02
CA CYS A 160 3.11 -5.41 -1.85
C CYS A 160 3.30 -4.88 -0.41
N SER A 161 3.22 -5.78 0.55
CA SER A 161 3.46 -5.55 1.96
C SER A 161 4.95 -5.57 2.32
N THR A 162 5.30 -5.07 3.50
CA THR A 162 6.67 -5.13 4.04
C THR A 162 7.26 -6.54 3.97
N SER A 163 6.47 -7.57 4.30
CA SER A 163 6.91 -8.97 4.22
C SER A 163 7.24 -9.41 2.78
N ALA A 164 6.45 -8.98 1.80
CA ALA A 164 6.71 -9.32 0.39
C ALA A 164 7.97 -8.61 -0.12
N TYR A 165 8.17 -7.33 0.24
CA TYR A 165 9.40 -6.61 -0.10
C TYR A 165 10.64 -7.21 0.58
N ASN A 166 10.53 -7.68 1.81
CA ASN A 166 11.62 -8.37 2.48
C ASN A 166 12.06 -9.63 1.71
N GLU A 167 11.10 -10.41 1.20
CA GLU A 167 11.44 -11.57 0.37
C GLU A 167 11.98 -11.17 -1.00
N LEU A 168 11.52 -10.05 -1.58
CA LEU A 168 12.07 -9.48 -2.81
C LEU A 168 13.55 -9.10 -2.65
N ILE A 169 13.86 -8.31 -1.61
CA ILE A 169 15.22 -7.87 -1.27
C ILE A 169 16.11 -9.09 -0.98
N ALA A 170 15.61 -10.03 -0.18
CA ALA A 170 16.35 -11.25 0.15
C ALA A 170 16.66 -12.08 -1.10
N THR A 171 15.72 -12.18 -2.05
CA THR A 171 15.91 -12.92 -3.31
C THR A 171 16.91 -12.22 -4.23
N LYS A 172 16.76 -10.90 -4.42
CA LYS A 172 17.70 -10.10 -5.23
C LYS A 172 19.13 -10.15 -4.69
N TRP A 173 19.29 -10.07 -3.37
CA TRP A 173 20.61 -10.11 -2.76
C TRP A 173 21.22 -11.51 -2.73
N THR A 174 20.48 -12.50 -2.21
CA THR A 174 21.04 -13.84 -1.96
C THR A 174 21.35 -14.58 -3.26
N CYS A 175 20.47 -14.46 -4.26
CA CYS A 175 20.56 -15.22 -5.51
C CYS A 175 21.29 -14.45 -6.62
N PHE A 176 21.03 -13.15 -6.76
CA PHE A 176 21.57 -12.35 -7.88
C PHE A 176 22.72 -11.42 -7.48
N ARG A 177 22.91 -11.17 -6.18
CA ARG A 177 23.90 -10.20 -5.66
C ARG A 177 23.72 -8.80 -6.26
N ASP A 178 22.48 -8.46 -6.57
CA ASP A 178 22.13 -7.21 -7.25
C ASP A 178 21.92 -6.08 -6.23
N LEU A 179 22.95 -5.28 -5.99
CA LEU A 179 22.88 -4.12 -5.09
C LEU A 179 21.90 -3.06 -5.62
N LYS A 180 21.89 -2.82 -6.93
CA LYS A 180 20.98 -1.85 -7.54
C LYS A 180 19.54 -2.29 -7.38
N GLY A 181 19.25 -3.56 -7.62
CA GLY A 181 17.93 -4.12 -7.42
C GLY A 181 17.45 -4.07 -5.97
N VAL A 182 18.36 -4.15 -4.99
CA VAL A 182 18.05 -3.95 -3.56
C VAL A 182 17.75 -2.48 -3.26
N HIS A 183 18.58 -1.56 -3.76
CA HIS A 183 18.34 -0.12 -3.65
C HIS A 183 16.97 0.26 -4.24
N ASP A 184 16.68 -0.18 -5.46
CA ASP A 184 15.44 0.15 -6.16
C ASP A 184 14.21 -0.41 -5.42
N ALA A 185 14.33 -1.59 -4.79
CA ALA A 185 13.25 -2.14 -3.97
C ALA A 185 13.02 -1.34 -2.68
N LEU A 186 14.08 -0.84 -2.03
CA LEU A 186 13.97 0.00 -0.84
C LEU A 186 13.42 1.39 -1.15
N ASP A 187 13.82 1.97 -2.29
CA ASP A 187 13.28 3.24 -2.77
C ASP A 187 11.78 3.08 -3.11
N GLU A 188 11.41 1.98 -3.75
CA GLU A 188 10.00 1.65 -4.01
C GLU A 188 9.19 1.51 -2.72
N MET A 189 9.72 0.82 -1.69
CA MET A 189 9.07 0.77 -0.36
C MET A 189 8.85 2.17 0.22
N TYR A 190 9.85 3.05 0.10
CA TYR A 190 9.77 4.41 0.60
C TYR A 190 8.72 5.24 -0.16
N VAL A 191 8.73 5.18 -1.50
CA VAL A 191 7.78 5.90 -2.36
C VAL A 191 6.34 5.41 -2.12
N ASN A 192 6.15 4.11 -1.92
CA ASN A 192 4.85 3.52 -1.62
C ASN A 192 4.39 3.75 -0.17
N GLY A 193 5.26 4.28 0.69
CA GLY A 193 4.96 4.48 2.11
C GLY A 193 4.79 3.17 2.89
N VAL A 194 5.48 2.12 2.46
CA VAL A 194 5.53 0.83 3.15
C VAL A 194 6.51 0.92 4.32
N ASP A 195 6.05 0.57 5.52
CA ASP A 195 6.88 0.63 6.72
C ASP A 195 8.04 -0.37 6.65
N ILE A 196 9.21 0.06 7.11
CA ILE A 196 10.43 -0.74 7.22
C ILE A 196 10.41 -1.51 8.55
N ASP A 197 10.58 -2.83 8.50
CA ASP A 197 10.64 -3.66 9.71
C ASP A 197 12.09 -3.97 10.12
N ASN A 198 12.24 -4.68 11.24
CA ASN A 198 13.57 -5.10 11.72
C ASN A 198 14.25 -6.05 10.73
N ARG A 199 13.49 -6.85 9.99
CA ARG A 199 14.02 -7.79 9.01
C ARG A 199 14.59 -7.06 7.78
N THR A 200 13.95 -5.99 7.32
CA THR A 200 14.48 -5.11 6.27
C THR A 200 15.83 -4.52 6.70
N LYS A 201 15.95 -4.09 7.97
CA LYS A 201 17.20 -3.58 8.54
C LYS A 201 18.29 -4.64 8.56
N GLU A 202 17.97 -5.83 9.04
CA GLU A 202 18.91 -6.97 9.05
C GLU A 202 19.39 -7.32 7.64
N LEU A 203 18.49 -7.29 6.65
CA LEU A 203 18.84 -7.53 5.25
C LEU A 203 19.77 -6.44 4.70
N ALA A 204 19.49 -5.17 5.00
CA ALA A 204 20.35 -4.05 4.57
C ALA A 204 21.73 -4.09 5.24
N GLU A 205 21.80 -4.41 6.53
CA GLU A 205 23.06 -4.61 7.25
C GLU A 205 23.86 -5.77 6.67
N LYS A 206 23.20 -6.89 6.34
CA LYS A 206 23.83 -8.02 5.67
C LYS A 206 24.40 -7.63 4.30
N VAL A 207 23.64 -6.87 3.50
CA VAL A 207 24.11 -6.35 2.20
C VAL A 207 25.35 -5.49 2.41
N ARG A 208 25.32 -4.57 3.37
CA ARG A 208 26.43 -3.67 3.70
C ARG A 208 27.70 -4.42 4.11
N GLN A 209 27.57 -5.40 5.01
CA GLN A 209 28.68 -6.22 5.46
C GLN A 209 29.28 -7.02 4.30
N GLU A 210 28.46 -7.69 3.50
CA GLU A 210 28.94 -8.54 2.40
C GLU A 210 29.53 -7.73 1.23
N VAL A 211 29.02 -6.53 0.95
CA VAL A 211 29.62 -5.61 -0.04
C VAL A 211 30.91 -5.01 0.52
N GLY A 212 30.91 -4.58 1.78
CA GLY A 212 32.07 -4.00 2.46
C GLY A 212 33.23 -4.97 2.48
N ASP A 213 32.99 -6.20 2.92
CA ASP A 213 33.98 -7.27 2.94
C ASP A 213 34.55 -7.50 1.53
N ARG A 214 33.72 -7.64 0.50
CA ARG A 214 34.19 -7.86 -0.87
C ARG A 214 35.01 -6.70 -1.43
N ASN A 215 34.59 -5.46 -1.17
CA ASN A 215 35.26 -4.27 -1.69
C ASN A 215 36.61 -4.04 -1.01
N LEU A 216 36.74 -4.42 0.26
CA LEU A 216 38.02 -4.47 0.99
C LEU A 216 39.03 -5.44 0.37
N TRP A 217 38.59 -6.51 -0.29
CA TRP A 217 39.46 -7.46 -1.00
C TRP A 217 39.72 -7.10 -2.47
N MET A 218 38.98 -6.14 -3.05
CA MET A 218 39.07 -5.72 -4.46
C MET A 218 39.69 -4.32 -4.63
N GLU A 219 40.60 -3.90 -3.73
CA GLU A 219 41.31 -2.60 -3.73
C GLU A 219 42.20 -2.30 -4.97
N GLU A 220 41.84 -2.73 -6.18
CA GLU A 220 42.56 -2.38 -7.43
C GLU A 220 41.74 -1.58 -8.46
N ASP A 221 40.41 -1.49 -8.38
CA ASP A 221 39.60 -0.77 -9.39
C ASP A 221 38.92 0.50 -8.81
N GLN A 222 39.73 1.56 -8.66
CA GLN A 222 39.37 2.84 -8.01
C GLN A 222 38.18 3.59 -8.66
N LEU A 223 37.73 3.22 -9.85
CA LEU A 223 36.66 3.92 -10.57
C LEU A 223 35.26 3.31 -10.33
N GLY A 224 35.15 2.03 -9.95
CA GLY A 224 33.87 1.38 -9.66
C GLY A 224 33.43 1.49 -8.20
N ALA A 225 34.39 1.56 -7.28
CA ALA A 225 34.13 1.54 -5.85
C ALA A 225 33.32 2.76 -5.36
N SER A 226 33.51 3.95 -5.97
CA SER A 226 32.83 5.18 -5.54
C SER A 226 31.31 5.11 -5.68
N GLY A 227 30.80 4.55 -6.80
CA GLY A 227 29.36 4.43 -7.03
C GLY A 227 28.68 3.40 -6.12
N VAL A 228 29.41 2.33 -5.76
CA VAL A 228 28.93 1.29 -4.84
C VAL A 228 28.80 1.84 -3.42
N TRP A 229 29.76 2.62 -2.94
CA TRP A 229 29.70 3.28 -1.63
C TRP A 229 28.57 4.31 -1.54
N GLU A 230 28.35 5.11 -2.61
CA GLU A 230 27.21 6.03 -2.67
C GLU A 230 25.87 5.27 -2.59
N MET A 231 25.76 4.14 -3.29
CA MET A 231 24.56 3.30 -3.26
C MET A 231 24.33 2.66 -1.88
N LEU A 232 25.39 2.22 -1.19
CA LEU A 232 25.30 1.73 0.19
C LEU A 232 24.84 2.82 1.16
N ASN A 233 25.36 4.04 1.03
CA ASN A 233 24.92 5.18 1.84
C ASN A 233 23.45 5.53 1.58
N ASN A 234 22.99 5.41 0.33
CA ASN A 234 21.58 5.59 -0.03
C ASN A 234 20.69 4.49 0.57
N VAL A 235 21.13 3.23 0.54
CA VAL A 235 20.45 2.10 1.19
C VAL A 235 20.33 2.35 2.70
N GLU A 236 21.41 2.74 3.37
CA GLU A 236 21.39 3.07 4.80
C GLU A 236 20.45 4.23 5.09
N ARG A 237 20.48 5.28 4.25
CA ARG A 237 19.57 6.42 4.38
C ARG A 237 18.12 5.97 4.28
N LEU A 238 17.75 5.18 3.27
CA LEU A 238 16.38 4.69 3.08
C LEU A 238 15.90 3.86 4.29
N VAL A 239 16.78 3.02 4.84
CA VAL A 239 16.46 2.18 5.99
C VAL A 239 16.32 2.96 7.30
N ASN A 240 17.13 4.01 7.49
CA ASN A 240 17.14 4.85 8.68
C ASN A 240 16.20 6.06 8.59
N GLN A 241 15.70 6.38 7.40
CA GLN A 241 14.74 7.43 7.17
C GLN A 241 13.41 7.02 7.79
N LYS A 242 13.18 7.52 9.01
CA LYS A 242 11.84 7.46 9.61
C LYS A 242 10.89 8.08 8.60
N VAL A 243 9.92 7.32 8.11
CA VAL A 243 8.78 7.86 7.36
C VAL A 243 8.30 9.04 8.17
N VAL A 244 8.53 10.25 7.67
CA VAL A 244 8.08 11.47 8.30
C VAL A 244 6.57 11.43 8.13
N THR A 245 5.91 10.73 9.03
CA THR A 245 4.48 10.87 9.21
C THR A 245 4.33 12.33 9.62
N ASN A 246 3.92 13.15 8.65
CA ASN A 246 3.59 14.55 8.87
C ASN A 246 2.27 14.62 9.66
N ARG A 247 2.31 14.03 10.85
CA ARG A 247 1.39 14.21 11.96
C ARG A 247 2.23 14.75 13.09
N LYS A 248 2.71 15.99 12.91
CA LYS A 248 2.67 16.93 14.03
C LYS A 248 1.20 17.05 14.42
N ARG A 249 0.71 16.11 15.24
CA ARG A 249 -0.29 16.42 16.24
C ARG A 249 0.33 17.57 17.02
N PRO A 250 -0.24 18.79 17.03
CA PRO A 250 0.18 19.75 18.02
C PRO A 250 0.08 19.05 19.37
N ALA A 251 1.14 19.14 20.16
CA ALA A 251 1.16 18.69 21.54
C ALA A 251 -0.14 19.14 22.21
N ALA A 252 -0.72 18.26 23.02
CA ALA A 252 -1.98 18.46 23.69
C ALA A 252 -2.03 19.83 24.39
N ALA A 253 -2.61 20.83 23.72
CA ALA A 253 -3.32 21.89 24.40
C ALA A 253 -4.55 21.21 25.00
N GLU A 254 -4.61 21.16 26.33
CA GLU A 254 -5.76 20.71 27.08
C GLU A 254 -7.03 21.28 26.46
N LYS A 255 -7.79 20.41 25.79
CA LYS A 255 -9.14 20.76 25.37
C LYS A 255 -9.97 20.86 26.64
N LYS A 256 -10.10 22.07 27.18
CA LYS A 256 -11.23 22.41 28.05
C LYS A 256 -12.48 21.96 27.29
N LYS A 257 -13.21 21.02 27.88
CA LYS A 257 -14.54 20.64 27.41
C LYS A 257 -15.40 21.89 27.50
N VAL A 258 -15.60 22.58 26.38
CA VAL A 258 -16.67 23.56 26.27
C VAL A 258 -17.94 22.74 26.34
N LEU A 259 -18.59 22.79 27.49
CA LEU A 259 -19.91 22.19 27.68
C LEU A 259 -20.86 22.98 26.79
N TRP A 260 -21.65 22.27 26.00
CA TRP A 260 -22.63 22.83 25.05
C TRP A 260 -23.65 23.79 25.70
N ASN A 261 -23.64 23.96 27.03
CA ASN A 261 -24.50 24.85 27.79
C ASN A 261 -23.82 26.18 28.22
N ASP A 262 -22.56 26.42 27.87
CA ASP A 262 -21.84 27.65 28.29
C ASP A 262 -22.42 28.94 27.65
N TRP A 263 -23.23 28.83 26.59
CA TRP A 263 -23.94 29.98 26.00
C TRP A 263 -25.08 30.52 26.88
N ARG A 264 -25.61 29.73 27.82
CA ARG A 264 -26.64 30.20 28.77
C ARG A 264 -26.05 30.98 29.94
N ALA A 265 -24.75 30.86 30.19
CA ALA A 265 -24.08 31.57 31.29
C ALA A 265 -23.72 33.03 30.93
N LEU A 266 -24.00 33.47 29.70
CA LEU A 266 -23.73 34.82 29.21
C LEU A 266 -24.97 35.74 29.17
N GLU A 267 -26.14 35.28 29.62
CA GLU A 267 -27.39 36.08 29.55
C GLU A 267 -27.65 37.01 30.76
N HIS A 268 -26.71 37.16 31.70
CA HIS A 268 -26.84 38.13 32.80
C HIS A 268 -25.55 38.93 33.05
N ALA A 269 -25.02 39.55 32.00
CA ALA A 269 -24.13 40.69 32.14
C ALA A 269 -24.81 41.89 31.45
N ASP A 270 -25.20 42.84 32.29
CA ASP A 270 -25.93 44.06 32.01
C ASP A 270 -25.40 44.83 30.78
N ASP A 271 -26.26 45.01 29.79
CA ASP A 271 -26.32 46.19 28.92
C ASP A 271 -27.73 46.23 28.27
N ILE A 272 -28.76 46.29 29.12
CA ILE A 272 -30.11 46.64 28.69
C ILE A 272 -30.18 48.17 28.75
N ASP A 273 -30.21 48.80 27.58
CA ASP A 273 -30.51 50.22 27.43
C ASP A 273 -31.91 50.49 28.04
N PRO A 274 -32.03 51.31 29.11
CA PRO A 274 -33.28 51.47 29.85
C PRO A 274 -34.38 52.22 29.08
N ASN A 275 -34.18 52.54 27.80
CA ASN A 275 -35.13 53.29 26.99
C ASN A 275 -35.81 52.47 25.88
N TRP A 276 -35.70 51.13 25.93
CA TRP A 276 -36.35 50.25 24.96
C TRP A 276 -37.71 49.74 25.49
N GLU A 277 -38.81 50.39 25.10
CA GLU A 277 -40.19 49.93 25.33
C GLU A 277 -40.84 49.51 24.00
N PHE A 278 -41.37 48.30 24.00
CA PHE A 278 -42.00 47.65 22.84
C PHE A 278 -43.46 48.10 22.67
N ASP A 279 -43.74 49.39 22.50
CA ASP A 279 -45.07 49.89 22.04
C ASP A 279 -45.16 51.39 21.69
N LYS A 280 -44.11 52.01 21.15
CA LYS A 280 -44.21 53.37 20.57
C LYS A 280 -43.84 53.39 19.09
N TRP A 281 -44.83 53.13 18.24
CA TRP A 281 -44.90 53.56 16.84
C TRP A 281 -46.27 54.21 16.59
#